data_AF-A0A378F3Y7-F1
#
_entry.id   AF-A0A378F3Y7-F1
#
_cell.length_a   1.000
_cell.length_b   1.000
_cell.length_c   1.000
_cell.angle_alpha   90.00
_cell.angle_beta   90.00
_cell.angle_gamma   90.00
#
_symmetry.space_group_name_H-M   'P 1'
#
loop_
_entity.id
_entity.type
_entity.pdbx_description
1 polymer ?
#
loop_
_entity_poly.entity_id
_entity_poly.type
_entity_poly.pdbx_seq_one_letter_code
_entity_poly.pdbx_strand_id
1 'polypeptide(L)' 'MRVGGAIELFKAGYSLEKITEMGNWSDPKMVFRYIRGYLASEKAMVSFMRNHLDDI' A
#
# COMPACT_ATOMS: atom_id res chain seq x y z
N MET A 1 -11.72 -11.96 0.71
CA MET A 1 -10.67 -10.95 1.02
C MET A 1 -9.65 -10.94 -0.10
N ARG A 2 -9.43 -9.81 -0.79
CA ARG A 2 -8.42 -9.69 -1.87
C ARG A 2 -7.53 -8.45 -1.70
N VAL A 3 -8.13 -7.29 -1.39
CA VAL A 3 -7.39 -6.01 -1.30
C VAL A 3 -6.52 -5.90 -0.04
N GLY A 4 -7.08 -6.22 1.14
CA GLY A 4 -6.35 -6.15 2.42
C GLY A 4 -5.09 -7.02 2.41
N GLY A 5 -5.20 -8.25 1.91
CA GLY A 5 -4.06 -9.16 1.79
C GLY A 5 -2.95 -8.67 0.85
N ALA A 6 -3.29 -7.93 -0.22
CA ALA A 6 -2.29 -7.35 -1.12
C ALA A 6 -1.40 -6.33 -0.40
N ILE A 7 -2.01 -5.48 0.43
CA ILE A 7 -1.30 -4.44 1.19
C ILE A 7 -0.45 -5.08 2.29
N GLU A 8 -0.98 -6.09 2.99
CA GLU A 8 -0.23 -6.82 4.02
C GLU A 8 1.00 -7.53 3.45
N LEU A 9 0.86 -8.19 2.30
CA LEU A 9 2.00 -8.82 1.62
C LEU A 9 3.01 -7.77 1.13
N PHE A 10 2.55 -6.62 0.65
CA PHE A 10 3.45 -5.52 0.30
C PHE A 10 4.22 -5.00 1.52
N LYS A 11 3.56 -4.81 2.66
CA LYS A 11 4.20 -4.43 3.94
C LYS A 11 5.21 -5.48 4.42
N ALA A 12 4.95 -6.77 4.14
CA ALA A 12 5.86 -7.85 4.45
C ALA A 12 7.06 -7.96 3.48
N GLY A 13 7.16 -7.05 2.49
CA GLY A 13 8.32 -6.95 1.59
C GLY A 13 8.23 -7.80 0.32
N TYR A 14 7.08 -8.39 0.02
CA TYR A 14 6.91 -9.15 -1.22
C TYR A 14 6.89 -8.22 -2.45
N SER A 15 7.44 -8.68 -3.58
CA SER A 15 7.38 -7.94 -4.83
C SER A 15 5.96 -7.90 -5.40
N LEU A 16 5.69 -6.90 -6.25
CA LEU A 16 4.42 -6.76 -6.96
C LEU A 16 4.08 -7.98 -7.81
N GLU A 17 5.06 -8.57 -8.51
CA GLU A 17 4.80 -9.80 -9.29
C GLU A 17 4.40 -10.95 -8.37
N LYS A 18 5.10 -11.11 -7.25
CA LYS A 18 4.82 -12.21 -6.33
C LYS A 18 3.44 -12.10 -5.69
N ILE A 19 3.05 -10.90 -5.32
CA ILE A 19 1.69 -10.62 -4.82
C ILE A 19 0.66 -10.91 -5.91
N THR A 20 0.92 -10.46 -7.15
CA THR A 20 0.06 -10.71 -8.31
C THR A 20 -0.21 -12.20 -8.51
N GLU A 21 0.85 -13.02 -8.49
CA GLU A 21 0.76 -14.49 -8.55
C GLU A 21 -0.07 -15.06 -7.40
N MET A 22 0.24 -14.69 -6.15
CA MET A 22 -0.39 -15.26 -4.95
C MET A 22 -1.89 -14.94 -4.86
N GLY A 23 -2.31 -13.78 -5.34
CA GLY A 23 -3.73 -13.40 -5.36
C GLY A 23 -4.50 -13.83 -6.61
N ASN A 24 -3.85 -14.53 -7.54
CA ASN A 24 -4.37 -14.87 -8.86
C ASN A 24 -4.96 -13.65 -9.58
N TRP A 25 -4.23 -12.53 -9.54
CA TRP A 25 -4.63 -11.33 -10.28
C TRP A 25 -4.16 -11.41 -11.73
N SER A 26 -5.03 -11.00 -12.64
CA SER A 26 -4.76 -11.05 -14.08
C SER A 26 -3.80 -9.95 -14.55
N ASP A 27 -3.65 -8.87 -13.79
CA ASP A 27 -2.81 -7.72 -14.13
C ASP A 27 -2.15 -7.13 -12.87
N PRO A 28 -0.80 -7.07 -12.81
CA PRO A 28 -0.06 -6.41 -11.74
C PRO A 28 -0.46 -4.94 -11.50
N LYS A 29 -0.98 -4.24 -12.53
CA LYS A 29 -1.45 -2.85 -12.39
C LYS A 29 -2.62 -2.75 -11.40
N MET A 30 -3.44 -3.78 -11.26
CA MET A 30 -4.52 -3.80 -10.27
C MET A 30 -3.97 -3.83 -8.85
N VAL A 31 -2.96 -4.68 -8.60
CA VAL A 31 -2.26 -4.76 -7.32
C VAL A 31 -1.58 -3.43 -7.00
N PHE A 32 -0.93 -2.84 -8.00
CA PHE A 32 -0.29 -1.53 -7.86
C PHE A 32 -1.25 -0.42 -7.46
N ARG A 33 -2.50 -0.41 -7.94
CA ARG A 33 -3.50 0.59 -7.54
C ARG A 33 -3.79 0.54 -6.03
N TYR A 34 -3.91 -0.65 -5.45
CA TYR A 34 -4.15 -0.82 -4.02
C TYR A 34 -2.94 -0.38 -3.18
N ILE A 35 -1.75 -0.78 -3.60
CA ILE A 35 -0.50 -0.38 -2.95
C ILE A 35 -0.30 1.14 -3.03
N ARG A 36 -0.57 1.75 -4.19
CA ARG A 36 -0.47 3.20 -4.38
C ARG A 36 -1.43 3.97 -3.46
N GLY A 37 -2.66 3.49 -3.30
CA GLY A 37 -3.64 4.08 -2.37
C GLY A 37 -3.12 4.06 -0.93
N TYR A 38 -2.55 2.93 -0.51
CA TYR A 38 -1.91 2.80 0.80
C TYR A 38 -0.73 3.79 0.98
N LEU A 39 0.21 3.84 0.04
CA LEU A 39 1.36 4.75 0.10
C LEU A 39 0.95 6.23 0.16
N ALA A 40 -0.10 6.60 -0.59
CA ALA A 40 -0.65 7.95 -0.54
C ALA A 40 -1.23 8.27 0.84
N SER A 41 -1.96 7.32 1.45
CA SER A 41 -2.51 7.49 2.81
C SER A 41 -1.43 7.60 3.88
N GLU A 42 -0.35 6.80 3.81
CA GLU A 42 0.79 6.93 4.74
C GLU A 42 1.45 8.30 4.62
N LYS A 43 1.73 8.75 3.40
CA LYS A 43 2.36 10.05 3.18
C LYS A 43 1.49 11.20 3.72
N ALA A 44 0.18 11.13 3.52
CA ALA A 44 -0.76 12.10 4.07
C ALA A 44 -0.75 12.10 5.61
N MET A 45 -0.72 10.91 6.23
CA MET A 45 -0.67 10.77 7.69
C MET A 45 0.63 11.32 8.28
N VAL A 46 1.78 11.02 7.66
CA VAL A 46 3.08 11.57 8.08
C VAL A 46 3.09 13.10 7.98
N SER A 47 2.55 13.66 6.89
CA SER A 47 2.44 15.12 6.74
C SER A 47 1.54 15.75 7.80
N PHE A 48 0.42 15.11 8.13
CA PHE A 48 -0.49 15.59 9.16
C PHE A 48 0.15 15.58 10.55
N MET A 49 0.82 14.48 10.93
CA MET A 49 1.52 14.38 12.21
C MET A 49 2.67 15.38 12.33
N ARG A 50 3.42 15.60 11.25
CA ARG A 50 4.52 16.58 11.23
C ARG A 50 4.01 18.00 11.44
N ASN A 51 2.98 18.41 10.70
CA ASN A 51 2.39 19.74 10.86
C ASN A 51 1.83 19.94 12.28
N HIS A 52 1.23 18.90 12.87
CA HIS A 52 0.72 18.98 14.24
C HIS A 52 1.83 19.11 15.30
N LEU A 53 3.01 18.52 15.07
CA LEU A 53 4.16 18.66 15.97
C LEU A 53 4.89 20.00 15.79
N ASP A 54 4.88 20.57 14.58
CA ASP A 54 5.47 21.88 14.28
C ASP A 54 4.60 23.05 14.82
N ASP A 55 3.32 22.81 15.15
CA ASP A 55 2.36 23.77 15.73
C ASP A 55 2.38 23.84 17.28
N ILE A 56 3.25 23.07 17.96
CA ILE A 56 3.40 23.02 19.44
C ILE A 56 4.72 23.68 19.86
#